data_AF-A0A9E5TJG2-F1
#
_entry.id   AF-A0A9E5TJG2-F1
#
_cell.length_a   1.000
_cell.length_b   1.000
_cell.length_c   1.000
_cell.angle_alpha   90.00
_cell.angle_beta   90.00
_cell.angle_gamma   90.00
#
_symmetry.space_group_name_H-M   'P 1'
#
loop_
_entity.id
_entity.type
_entity.pdbx_description
1 polymer ?
#
loop_
_entity_poly.entity_id
_entity_poly.type
_entity_poly.pdbx_seq_one_letter_code
_entity_poly.pdbx_strand_id
1 'polypeptide(L)'
;MAGSLLEQEKLIETIKRVPHRSFTVLEFIDVFQSSYPLDWQRLVERYGLYGEKRRYTVTTYLSNRLDLYSKQTDSLLFPLTPYSEDRSKDYRRPTKEERKRFGSPWIAVFRKREAAES
;
A
#
# COMPACT_ATOMS: atom_id res chain seq x y z
N MET A 1 -11.02 15.64 -14.27
CA MET A 1 -9.87 15.28 -13.42
C MET A 1 -10.40 14.58 -12.18
N ALA A 2 -10.47 13.25 -12.17
CA ALA A 2 -10.94 12.52 -10.99
C ALA A 2 -9.85 12.59 -9.90
N GLY A 3 -10.04 13.42 -8.89
CA GLY A 3 -9.12 13.54 -7.75
C GLY A 3 -8.93 12.19 -7.08
N SER A 4 -7.68 11.85 -6.76
CA SER A 4 -7.38 10.67 -5.94
C SER A 4 -8.07 10.81 -4.58
N LEU A 5 -8.76 9.77 -4.12
CA LEU A 5 -9.38 9.72 -2.79
C LEU A 5 -8.36 9.82 -1.66
N LEU A 6 -7.16 9.33 -1.91
CA LEU A 6 -6.01 9.51 -1.04
C LEU A 6 -5.16 10.66 -1.54
N GLU A 7 -5.13 11.75 -0.79
CA GLU A 7 -4.18 12.84 -0.98
C GLU A 7 -2.74 12.33 -0.88
N GLN A 8 -1.87 12.79 -1.77
CA GLN A 8 -0.46 12.34 -1.80
C GLN A 8 0.26 12.66 -0.49
N GLU A 9 -0.06 13.79 0.15
CA GLU A 9 0.48 14.17 1.47
C GLU A 9 0.19 13.11 2.54
N LYS A 10 -1.07 12.66 2.66
CA LYS A 10 -1.47 11.61 3.61
C LYS A 10 -0.77 10.28 3.33
N LEU A 11 -0.52 9.96 2.06
CA LEU A 11 0.27 8.80 1.67
C LEU A 11 1.72 8.92 2.17
N ILE A 12 2.36 10.06 1.93
CA ILE A 12 3.75 10.33 2.35
C ILE A 12 3.88 10.28 3.87
N GLU A 13 3.00 10.95 4.60
CA GLU A 13 3.02 10.99 6.06
C GLU A 13 2.79 9.60 6.66
N THR A 14 1.89 8.81 6.06
CA THR A 14 1.70 7.42 6.48
C THR A 14 2.96 6.59 6.24
N ILE A 15 3.60 6.70 5.07
CA ILE A 15 4.87 6.00 4.80
C ILE A 15 5.89 6.35 5.88
N LYS A 16 6.10 7.64 6.19
CA LYS A 16 7.05 8.07 7.23
C LYS A 16 6.76 7.41 8.58
N ARG A 17 5.48 7.34 8.98
CA ARG A 17 5.03 6.76 10.27
C ARG A 17 5.16 5.25 10.38
N VAL A 18 5.22 4.50 9.28
CA VAL A 18 5.45 3.04 9.35
C VAL A 18 6.80 2.79 10.05
N PRO A 19 6.87 2.03 11.15
CA PRO A 19 8.11 1.91 11.93
C PRO A 19 9.23 1.18 11.17
N HIS A 20 8.86 0.28 10.25
CA HIS A 20 9.82 -0.56 9.54
C HIS A 20 10.30 0.10 8.24
N ARG A 21 11.58 -0.13 7.92
CA ARG A 21 12.19 0.28 6.65
C ARG A 21 11.58 -0.44 5.44
N SER A 22 11.12 -1.66 5.65
CA SER A 22 10.39 -2.46 4.67
C SER A 22 9.03 -2.79 5.25
N PHE A 23 7.97 -2.66 4.46
CA PHE A 23 6.61 -2.89 4.93
C PHE A 23 5.70 -3.36 3.79
N THR A 24 4.60 -3.99 4.16
CA THR A 24 3.53 -4.39 3.24
C THR A 24 2.38 -3.39 3.27
N VAL A 25 1.47 -3.51 2.30
CA VAL A 25 0.23 -2.71 2.32
C VAL A 25 -0.60 -2.93 3.58
N LEU A 26 -0.48 -4.07 4.26
CA LEU A 26 -1.23 -4.34 5.50
C LEU A 26 -0.74 -3.48 6.66
N GLU A 27 0.59 -3.39 6.83
CA GLU A 27 1.19 -2.51 7.84
C GLU A 27 0.91 -1.03 7.52
N PHE A 28 0.92 -0.66 6.23
CA PHE A 28 0.49 0.68 5.81
C PHE A 28 -0.97 0.94 6.20
N ILE A 29 -1.88 -0.01 5.97
CA ILE A 29 -3.29 0.09 6.34
C ILE A 29 -3.44 0.29 7.85
N ASP A 30 -2.72 -0.48 8.66
CA ASP A 30 -2.82 -0.41 10.12
C ASP A 30 -2.43 1.00 10.63
N VAL A 31 -1.40 1.61 10.04
CA VAL A 31 -0.98 3.00 10.36
C VAL A 31 -1.95 4.03 9.77
N PHE A 32 -2.41 3.84 8.54
CA PHE A 32 -3.33 4.76 7.85
C PHE A 32 -4.68 4.83 8.57
N GLN A 33 -5.26 3.69 8.92
CA GLN A 33 -6.53 3.59 9.63
C GLN A 33 -6.48 4.29 10.99
N SER A 34 -5.36 4.15 11.69
CA SER A 34 -5.14 4.79 13.00
C SER A 34 -4.95 6.31 12.87
N SER A 35 -4.33 6.78 11.78
CA SER A 35 -4.02 8.20 11.57
C SER A 35 -5.16 8.99 10.91
N TYR A 36 -5.94 8.34 10.05
CA TYR A 36 -6.95 8.97 9.20
C TYR A 36 -8.26 8.15 9.16
N PRO A 37 -8.94 7.94 10.31
CA PRO A 37 -10.11 7.05 10.40
C PRO A 37 -11.28 7.47 9.50
N LEU A 38 -11.49 8.79 9.31
CA LEU A 38 -12.56 9.30 8.43
C LEU A 38 -12.25 9.04 6.95
N ASP A 39 -11.01 9.23 6.52
CA ASP A 39 -10.58 8.92 5.15
C ASP A 39 -10.62 7.40 4.90
N TRP A 40 -10.23 6.61 5.90
CA TRP A 40 -10.38 5.16 5.87
C TRP A 40 -11.84 4.75 5.66
N GLN A 41 -12.78 5.32 6.42
CA GLN A 41 -14.20 5.05 6.25
C GLN A 41 -14.67 5.36 4.83
N ARG A 42 -14.28 6.51 4.25
CA ARG A 42 -14.60 6.87 2.86
C ARG A 42 -14.06 5.86 1.85
N LEU A 43 -12.83 5.36 2.07
CA LEU A 43 -12.25 4.32 1.23
C LEU A 43 -13.03 3.00 1.36
N VAL A 44 -13.44 2.61 2.56
CA VAL A 44 -14.27 1.42 2.80
C VAL A 44 -15.67 1.58 2.22
N GLU A 45 -16.29 2.75 2.30
CA GLU A 45 -17.59 2.99 1.66
C GLU A 45 -17.48 2.86 0.13
N ARG A 46 -16.38 3.34 -0.46
CA ARG A 46 -16.17 3.32 -1.90
C ARG A 46 -15.68 1.98 -2.46
N TYR A 47 -14.86 1.25 -1.72
CA TYR A 47 -14.19 0.03 -2.19
C TYR A 47 -14.45 -1.21 -1.31
N GLY A 48 -15.14 -1.04 -0.18
CA GLY A 48 -15.49 -2.10 0.78
C GLY A 48 -16.92 -2.63 0.63
N LEU A 49 -17.79 -1.91 -0.08
CA LEU A 49 -18.99 -2.52 -0.66
C LEU A 49 -18.51 -3.34 -1.86
N TYR A 50 -18.53 -4.68 -1.77
CA TYR A 50 -19.11 -5.58 -2.79
C TYR A 50 -18.80 -7.04 -2.47
N GLY A 51 -19.79 -7.72 -1.89
CA GLY A 51 -19.93 -9.18 -1.85
C GLY A 51 -20.35 -9.81 -3.19
N GLU A 52 -20.39 -9.06 -4.29
CA GLU A 52 -20.69 -9.59 -5.63
C GLU A 52 -19.46 -9.48 -6.55
N LYS A 53 -18.67 -10.56 -6.56
CA LYS A 53 -17.92 -11.06 -7.73
C LYS A 53 -16.88 -10.17 -8.46
N ARG A 54 -16.47 -8.96 -8.03
CA ARG A 54 -15.28 -8.24 -8.59
C ARG A 54 -14.59 -7.34 -7.54
N ARG A 55 -13.37 -7.63 -7.06
CA ARG A 55 -11.97 -7.63 -7.62
C ARG A 55 -11.11 -6.39 -7.29
N TYR A 56 -11.64 -5.29 -6.76
CA TYR A 56 -10.83 -4.11 -6.41
C TYR A 56 -11.08 -3.64 -4.97
N THR A 57 -10.32 -4.18 -4.02
CA THR A 57 -10.46 -3.88 -2.59
C THR A 57 -9.72 -2.61 -2.20
N VAL A 58 -10.00 -2.04 -1.02
CA VAL A 58 -9.22 -0.95 -0.43
C VAL A 58 -7.73 -1.28 -0.43
N THR A 59 -7.39 -2.53 -0.13
CA THR A 59 -6.03 -3.06 -0.15
C THR A 59 -5.41 -3.00 -1.55
N THR A 60 -6.13 -3.41 -2.59
CA THR A 60 -5.65 -3.29 -3.98
C THR A 60 -5.46 -1.83 -4.38
N TYR A 61 -6.39 -0.95 -3.98
CA TYR A 61 -6.27 0.48 -4.21
C TYR A 61 -4.99 1.05 -3.58
N LEU A 62 -4.76 0.80 -2.30
CA LEU A 62 -3.60 1.31 -1.58
C LEU A 62 -2.28 0.71 -2.10
N SER A 63 -2.25 -0.58 -2.42
CA SER A 63 -1.08 -1.19 -3.07
C SER A 63 -0.72 -0.51 -4.39
N ASN A 64 -1.73 -0.21 -5.23
CA ASN A 64 -1.49 0.48 -6.49
C ASN A 64 -1.04 1.94 -6.27
N ARG A 65 -1.58 2.62 -5.26
CA ARG A 65 -1.15 3.98 -4.90
C ARG A 65 0.31 4.00 -4.46
N LEU A 66 0.74 3.02 -3.66
CA LEU A 66 2.13 2.87 -3.23
C LEU A 66 3.05 2.54 -4.40
N ASP A 67 2.65 1.62 -5.30
CA ASP A 67 3.43 1.30 -6.51
C ASP A 67 3.59 2.51 -7.43
N LEU A 68 2.49 3.23 -7.72
CA LEU A 68 2.55 4.45 -8.53
C LEU A 68 3.43 5.52 -7.88
N TYR A 69 3.32 5.70 -6.56
CA TYR A 69 4.18 6.62 -5.82
C TYR A 69 5.65 6.19 -5.86
N SER A 70 5.95 4.89 -5.79
CA SER A 70 7.34 4.37 -5.81
C SER A 70 8.12 4.67 -7.09
N LYS A 71 7.39 4.94 -8.19
CA LYS A 71 7.94 5.26 -9.52
C LYS A 71 8.20 6.75 -9.72
N GLN A 72 7.77 7.61 -8.79
CA GLN A 72 8.03 9.05 -8.85
C GLN A 72 9.48 9.36 -8.47
N THR A 73 10.04 10.46 -9.02
CA THR A 73 11.44 10.86 -8.81
C THR A 73 11.73 11.32 -7.38
N ASP A 74 10.74 11.91 -6.71
CA ASP A 74 10.77 12.38 -5.33
C ASP A 74 10.20 11.34 -4.33
N SER A 75 10.03 10.10 -4.78
CA SER A 75 9.47 9.04 -3.95
C SER A 75 10.38 8.69 -2.77
N LEU A 76 9.78 8.53 -1.59
CA LEU A 76 10.41 7.91 -0.44
C LEU A 76 10.58 6.39 -0.57
N LEU A 77 10.11 5.77 -1.65
CA LEU A 77 10.17 4.32 -1.84
C LEU A 77 11.06 3.95 -3.02
N PHE A 78 11.71 2.79 -2.93
CA PHE A 78 12.28 2.15 -4.11
C PHE A 78 11.16 1.64 -5.03
N PRO A 79 11.27 1.82 -6.35
CA PRO A 79 10.30 1.27 -7.29
C PRO A 79 10.29 -0.26 -7.19
N LEU A 80 9.09 -0.84 -7.24
CA LEU A 80 8.95 -2.28 -7.30
C LEU A 80 9.44 -2.80 -8.66
N THR A 81 10.16 -3.91 -8.65
CA THR A 81 10.45 -4.67 -9.88
C THR A 81 9.13 -5.23 -10.44
N PRO A 82 8.90 -5.15 -11.77
CA PRO A 82 7.70 -5.71 -12.37
C PRO A 82 7.51 -7.18 -12.02
N TYR A 83 6.27 -7.57 -11.70
CA TYR A 83 5.92 -8.92 -11.29
C TYR A 83 6.28 -10.02 -12.33
N SER A 84 6.48 -9.64 -13.59
CA SER A 84 6.85 -10.53 -14.71
C SER A 84 8.33 -10.91 -14.75
N GLU A 85 9.21 -10.17 -14.07
CA GLU A 85 10.67 -10.33 -14.22
C GLU A 85 11.28 -11.19 -13.11
N ASP A 86 10.84 -11.02 -11.85
CA ASP A 86 11.23 -11.90 -10.74
C ASP A 86 10.23 -11.76 -9.56
N ARG A 87 9.57 -12.86 -9.20
CA ARG A 87 8.58 -12.88 -8.11
C ARG A 87 9.19 -12.74 -6.73
N SER A 88 10.50 -12.92 -6.57
CA SER A 88 11.13 -13.08 -5.25
C SER A 88 11.75 -11.80 -4.68
N LYS A 89 12.05 -10.81 -5.54
CA LYS A 89 12.84 -9.65 -5.14
C LYS A 89 12.06 -8.64 -4.30
N ASP A 90 10.83 -8.34 -4.71
CA ASP A 90 9.98 -7.31 -4.08
C ASP A 90 8.62 -7.86 -3.61
N TYR A 91 8.45 -9.17 -3.62
CA TYR A 91 7.23 -9.84 -3.14
C TYR A 91 7.61 -11.00 -2.23
N ARG A 92 6.78 -11.24 -1.21
CA ARG A 92 6.89 -12.41 -0.33
C ARG A 92 5.58 -13.16 -0.24
N ARG A 93 5.64 -14.40 0.24
CA ARG A 93 4.43 -15.11 0.66
C ARG A 93 3.90 -14.46 1.96
N PRO A 94 2.60 -14.16 2.05
CA PRO A 94 1.98 -13.72 3.28
C PRO A 94 1.92 -14.87 4.30
N THR A 95 1.90 -14.54 5.60
CA THR A 95 1.59 -15.49 6.67
C THR A 95 0.15 -16.01 6.53
N LYS A 96 -0.24 -17.03 7.32
CA LYS A 96 -1.62 -17.54 7.28
C LYS A 96 -2.63 -16.46 7.66
N GLU A 97 -2.28 -15.62 8.62
CA GLU A 97 -3.06 -14.50 9.15
C GLU A 97 -3.19 -13.40 8.10
N GLU A 98 -2.07 -13.00 7.48
CA GLU A 98 -2.06 -12.03 6.40
C GLU A 98 -2.83 -12.53 5.18
N ARG A 99 -2.73 -13.82 4.85
CA ARG A 99 -3.44 -14.42 3.72
C ARG A 99 -4.96 -14.37 3.93
N LYS A 100 -5.45 -14.52 5.16
CA LYS A 100 -6.88 -14.33 5.49
C LYS A 100 -7.34 -12.89 5.25
N ARG A 101 -6.50 -11.90 5.54
CA ARG A 101 -6.79 -10.46 5.33
C ARG A 101 -6.63 -10.03 3.87
N PHE A 102 -5.62 -10.55 3.18
CA PHE A 102 -5.16 -10.08 1.87
C PHE A 102 -5.71 -10.89 0.70
N GLY A 103 -5.96 -12.20 0.89
CA GLY A 103 -6.57 -13.08 -0.11
C GLY A 103 -5.63 -13.57 -1.24
N SER A 104 -4.50 -12.91 -1.50
CA SER A 104 -3.54 -13.31 -2.53
C SER A 104 -2.35 -14.12 -1.97
N PRO A 105 -1.74 -15.04 -2.77
CA PRO A 105 -0.58 -15.84 -2.36
C PRO A 105 0.74 -15.06 -2.32
N TRP A 106 0.77 -13.82 -2.82
CA TRP A 106 1.96 -12.96 -2.86
C TRP A 106 1.60 -11.54 -2.49
N ILE A 107 2.36 -10.93 -1.58
CA ILE A 107 2.20 -9.56 -1.14
C ILE A 107 3.46 -8.75 -1.46
N ALA A 108 3.28 -7.54 -1.99
CA ALA A 108 4.38 -6.63 -2.28
C ALA A 108 5.02 -6.12 -1.00
N VAL A 109 6.34 -5.99 -1.01
CA VAL A 109 7.16 -5.45 0.06
C VAL A 109 7.75 -4.12 -0.42
N PHE A 110 7.21 -3.03 0.10
CA PHE A 110 7.70 -1.69 -0.18
C PHE A 110 8.89 -1.38 0.71
N ARG A 111 9.91 -0.74 0.15
CA ARG A 111 11.15 -0.40 0.85
C ARG A 111 11.35 1.11 0.83
N LYS A 112 11.54 1.70 2.01
CA LYS A 112 11.89 3.10 2.15
C LYS A 112 13.29 3.35 1.65
N ARG A 113 13.47 4.43 0.90
CA ARG A 113 14.77 5.07 0.71
C ARG A 113 15.13 5.71 2.05
N GLU A 114 16.37 5.57 2.49
CA GLU A 114 16.83 6.35 3.62
C GLU A 114 16.60 7.83 3.30
N ALA A 115 16.05 8.60 4.24
CA ALA A 115 16.21 10.03 4.14
C ALA A 115 17.73 10.25 4.24
N ALA A 116 18.34 10.77 3.18
CA ALA A 116 19.57 11.52 3.38
C ALA A 116 19.20 12.57 4.43
N GLU A 117 19.71 12.40 5.64
CA GLU A 117 19.70 13.46 6.64
C GLU A 117 20.50 14.60 6.00
N SER A 118 19.78 15.56 5.42
CA SER A 118 20.33 16.84 4.96
C SER A 118 20.27 17.86 6.09
#